data_AF-A0A0P0CLQ7-F1
#
_entry.id   AF-A0A0P0CLQ7-F1
#
_cell.length_a   1.000
_cell.length_b   1.000
_cell.length_c   1.000
_cell.angle_alpha   90.00
_cell.angle_beta   90.00
_cell.angle_gamma   90.00
#
_symmetry.space_group_name_H-M   'P 1'
#
loop_
_entity.id
_entity.type
_entity.pdbx_description
1 polymer ?
#
loop_
_entity_poly.entity_id
_entity_poly.type
_entity_poly.pdbx_seq_one_letter_code
_entity_poly.pdbx_strand_id
1 'polypeptide(L)'
;MKDSKRLVSFDLLRIFFVLLALVAHFRISQGVGFDLHKYNASQSSGSLNLPYLAAFTRSSMSALLIIFGFMIEYVYANIWKTKGGALVTQKMLTRAVICYLAFVAVASLAIMAVGGGNFKILLGTISFAYVEHGFAFLFKYYTFLIPIVLVLMWIRFKYGWYREVLTVAGLLVVAEGTKALSNGFPAPFEVLGKNLFGVGNEIGPSILHSLVLVVFGGLAANYTINRKADVKTCLMVSLAVLSVVAIGTEIYSIGFDQFVIRMASTSTYRAHNSYVYFAFGILSFLSFWFVSWVIVRHMGNKLRQTISYYGGNTFIIFLYGNILILFVPKFSATGLSYSVALATCLFLSLACVNLYDWSSKNLKIINSYNLYIRWVVSRFLVLSFGSTRLEHIRVNYTPGTQGRKAVAAVKARRKSKEFVEL
;
A
#
# COMPACT_ATOMS: atom_id res chain seq x y z
N MET A 1 -13.63 8.86 26.02
CA MET A 1 -13.12 8.43 24.69
C MET A 1 -11.73 7.85 24.86
N LYS A 2 -11.51 6.54 24.67
CA LYS A 2 -10.13 6.01 24.54
C LYS A 2 -9.67 6.35 23.13
N ASP A 3 -8.87 7.40 22.99
CA ASP A 3 -8.13 7.66 21.74
C ASP A 3 -7.44 6.35 21.33
N SER A 4 -7.60 5.93 20.08
CA SER A 4 -6.89 4.75 19.58
C SER A 4 -5.41 5.03 19.73
N LYS A 5 -4.76 4.40 20.72
CA LYS A 5 -3.33 4.56 20.97
C LYS A 5 -2.61 4.14 19.70
N ARG A 6 -2.02 5.12 19.01
CA ARG A 6 -1.29 4.91 17.77
C ARG A 6 -0.23 3.83 17.97
N LEU A 7 -0.21 2.82 17.10
CA LEU A 7 0.71 1.70 17.19
C LEU A 7 2.04 2.05 16.51
N VAL A 8 2.99 2.56 17.29
CA VAL A 8 4.32 2.98 16.78
C VAL A 8 5.08 1.83 16.11
N SER A 9 4.95 0.60 16.59
CA SER A 9 5.54 -0.58 15.96
C SER A 9 5.02 -0.81 14.54
N PHE A 10 3.76 -0.48 14.30
CA PHE A 10 3.14 -0.59 13.00
C PHE A 10 3.53 0.56 12.06
N ASP A 11 3.73 1.76 12.60
CA ASP A 11 4.31 2.87 11.84
C ASP A 11 5.76 2.56 11.41
N LEU A 12 6.56 1.95 12.29
CA LEU A 12 7.91 1.48 11.94
C LEU A 12 7.86 0.45 10.81
N LEU A 13 6.99 -0.55 10.95
CA LEU A 13 6.78 -1.60 9.95
C LEU A 13 6.40 -1.01 8.58
N ARG A 14 5.52 -0.01 8.56
CA ARG A 14 5.12 0.72 7.35
C ARG A 14 6.28 1.44 6.69
N ILE A 15 7.08 2.19 7.46
CA ILE A 15 8.27 2.87 6.93
C ILE A 15 9.21 1.84 6.33
N PHE A 16 9.50 0.77 7.07
CA PHE A 16 10.41 -0.29 6.65
C PHE A 16 10.02 -0.88 5.29
N PHE A 17 8.77 -1.33 5.13
CA PHE A 17 8.34 -1.92 3.86
C PHE A 17 8.21 -0.92 2.71
N VAL A 18 7.91 0.36 2.98
CA VAL A 18 7.96 1.40 1.96
C VAL A 18 9.39 1.65 1.48
N LEU A 19 10.35 1.76 2.40
CA LEU A 19 11.77 1.92 2.03
C LEU A 19 12.26 0.67 1.28
N LEU A 20 11.83 -0.52 1.71
CA LEU A 20 12.16 -1.77 1.04
C LEU A 20 11.59 -1.84 -0.39
N ALA A 21 10.38 -1.32 -0.60
CA ALA A 21 9.79 -1.19 -1.94
C ALA A 21 10.58 -0.19 -2.80
N LEU A 22 11.03 0.94 -2.24
CA LEU A 22 11.90 1.89 -2.94
C LEU A 22 13.25 1.27 -3.32
N VAL A 23 13.85 0.47 -2.44
CA VAL A 23 15.06 -0.32 -2.76
C VAL A 23 14.79 -1.27 -3.93
N ALA A 24 13.63 -1.95 -3.95
CA ALA A 24 13.26 -2.81 -5.07
C ALA A 24 13.14 -2.01 -6.38
N HIS A 25 12.48 -0.85 -6.35
CA HIS A 25 12.25 -0.01 -7.53
C HIS A 25 13.55 0.61 -8.05
N PHE A 26 14.44 1.04 -7.16
CA PHE A 26 15.77 1.51 -7.51
C PHE A 26 16.56 0.40 -8.22
N ARG A 27 16.55 -0.83 -7.69
CA ARG A 27 17.21 -1.97 -8.35
C ARG A 27 16.66 -2.23 -9.75
N ILE A 28 15.33 -2.22 -9.88
CA ILE A 28 14.65 -2.41 -11.16
C ILE A 28 15.02 -1.30 -12.15
N SER A 29 15.09 -0.02 -11.73
CA SER A 29 15.49 1.08 -12.61
C SER A 29 16.92 0.96 -13.12
N GLN A 30 17.80 0.38 -12.30
CA GLN A 30 19.18 0.11 -12.65
C GLN A 30 19.35 -1.17 -13.51
N GLY A 31 18.25 -1.83 -13.89
CA GLY A 31 18.27 -3.08 -14.68
C GLY A 31 18.67 -4.32 -13.87
N VAL A 32 18.72 -4.21 -12.54
CA VAL A 32 19.18 -5.26 -11.65
C VAL A 32 18.00 -6.10 -11.16
N GLY A 33 17.97 -7.38 -11.53
CA GLY A 33 17.05 -8.35 -10.95
C GLY A 33 15.72 -8.59 -11.69
N PHE A 34 15.63 -8.21 -12.97
CA PHE A 34 14.42 -8.45 -13.78
C PHE A 34 14.26 -9.94 -14.16
N ASP A 35 15.36 -10.65 -14.42
CA ASP A 35 15.36 -12.05 -14.89
C ASP A 35 16.37 -12.93 -14.14
N LEU A 36 16.35 -12.90 -12.80
CA LEU A 36 17.24 -13.75 -11.99
C LEU A 36 17.04 -15.26 -12.25
N HIS A 37 15.86 -15.67 -12.72
CA HIS A 37 15.58 -17.06 -13.09
C HIS A 37 16.33 -17.52 -14.36
N LYS A 38 16.85 -16.60 -15.18
CA LYS A 38 17.66 -16.91 -16.37
C LYS A 38 19.16 -16.99 -16.07
N TYR A 39 19.59 -16.62 -14.86
CA TYR A 39 20.98 -16.74 -14.44
C TYR A 39 21.24 -18.17 -13.96
N ASN A 40 22.20 -18.86 -14.60
CA ASN A 40 22.68 -20.15 -14.13
C ASN A 40 23.34 -19.98 -12.75
N ALA A 41 22.89 -20.74 -11.75
CA ALA A 41 23.40 -20.72 -10.37
C ALA A 41 24.94 -20.86 -10.29
N SER A 42 25.55 -21.51 -11.30
CA SER A 42 26.99 -21.73 -11.46
C SER A 42 27.82 -20.47 -11.75
N GLN A 43 27.24 -19.33 -12.16
CA GLN A 43 27.97 -18.08 -12.39
C GLN A 43 27.95 -17.13 -11.16
N SER A 44 27.38 -17.55 -10.03
CA SER A 44 27.13 -16.67 -8.88
C SER A 44 28.31 -16.49 -7.91
N SER A 45 29.51 -16.96 -8.25
CA SER A 45 30.67 -17.00 -7.33
C SER A 45 31.17 -15.63 -6.84
N GLY A 46 30.71 -14.51 -7.43
CA GLY A 46 31.04 -13.15 -6.97
C GLY A 46 29.87 -12.32 -6.40
N SER A 47 28.62 -12.79 -6.47
CA SER A 47 27.43 -11.97 -6.14
C SER A 47 26.38 -12.68 -5.28
N LEU A 48 26.85 -13.59 -4.41
CA LEU A 48 26.07 -14.42 -3.47
C LEU A 48 24.93 -13.71 -2.71
N ASN A 49 24.84 -12.38 -2.66
CA ASN A 49 23.77 -11.63 -1.99
C ASN A 49 22.62 -11.14 -2.89
N LEU A 50 22.75 -11.20 -4.22
CA LEU A 50 21.82 -10.53 -5.12
C LEU A 50 20.39 -11.15 -5.12
N PRO A 51 20.23 -12.48 -5.21
CA PRO A 51 18.91 -13.12 -5.17
C PRO A 51 18.26 -13.02 -3.80
N TYR A 52 19.02 -13.19 -2.72
CA TYR A 52 18.52 -13.09 -1.34
C TYR A 52 17.96 -11.71 -1.03
N LEU A 53 18.72 -10.65 -1.32
CA LEU A 53 18.25 -9.28 -1.12
C LEU A 53 17.06 -8.97 -2.04
N ALA A 54 17.00 -9.57 -3.23
CA ALA A 54 15.86 -9.37 -4.14
C ALA A 54 14.61 -10.07 -3.59
N ALA A 55 14.67 -11.36 -3.26
CA ALA A 55 13.57 -12.08 -2.62
C ALA A 55 13.07 -11.36 -1.36
N PHE A 56 14.02 -10.84 -0.56
CA PHE A 56 13.72 -10.01 0.59
C PHE A 56 12.91 -8.78 0.23
N THR A 57 13.33 -7.99 -0.77
CA THR A 57 12.61 -6.79 -1.17
C THR A 57 11.26 -7.07 -1.82
N ARG A 58 11.05 -8.27 -2.39
CA ARG A 58 9.76 -8.71 -2.96
C ARG A 58 8.66 -8.91 -1.92
N SER A 59 9.01 -9.07 -0.64
CA SER A 59 8.04 -9.14 0.47
C SER A 59 7.31 -7.81 0.71
N SER A 60 7.85 -6.69 0.23
CA SER A 60 7.32 -5.35 0.50
C SER A 60 5.87 -5.16 0.03
N MET A 61 5.55 -5.57 -1.19
CA MET A 61 4.21 -5.42 -1.76
C MET A 61 3.16 -6.17 -0.95
N SER A 62 3.39 -7.47 -0.68
CA SER A 62 2.45 -8.31 0.06
C SER A 62 2.30 -7.82 1.51
N ALA A 63 3.40 -7.45 2.16
CA ALA A 63 3.34 -6.89 3.52
C ALA A 63 2.59 -5.54 3.57
N LEU A 64 2.77 -4.65 2.59
CA LEU A 64 2.02 -3.39 2.51
C LEU A 64 0.51 -3.63 2.33
N LEU A 65 0.11 -4.68 1.63
CA LEU A 65 -1.30 -5.08 1.49
C LEU A 65 -1.89 -5.62 2.80
N ILE A 66 -1.13 -6.43 3.54
CA ILE A 66 -1.51 -6.88 4.88
C ILE A 66 -1.65 -5.66 5.80
N ILE A 67 -0.68 -4.74 5.74
CA ILE A 67 -0.72 -3.50 6.51
C ILE A 67 -1.97 -2.68 6.18
N PHE A 68 -2.32 -2.58 4.89
CA PHE A 68 -3.52 -1.89 4.46
C PHE A 68 -4.77 -2.53 5.08
N GLY A 69 -4.91 -3.86 5.00
CA GLY A 69 -6.00 -4.60 5.65
C GLY A 69 -6.07 -4.40 7.16
N PHE A 70 -4.92 -4.38 7.83
CA PHE A 70 -4.81 -4.07 9.25
C PHE A 70 -5.31 -2.65 9.55
N MET A 71 -4.95 -1.64 8.75
CA MET A 71 -5.43 -0.27 8.94
C MET A 71 -6.94 -0.14 8.71
N ILE A 72 -7.51 -0.92 7.78
CA ILE A 72 -8.95 -0.96 7.55
C ILE A 72 -9.68 -1.40 8.83
N GLU A 73 -9.25 -2.50 9.44
CA GLU A 73 -9.89 -2.97 10.68
C GLU A 73 -9.52 -2.12 11.90
N TYR A 74 -8.26 -1.71 12.03
CA TYR A 74 -7.80 -0.98 13.23
C TYR A 74 -8.33 0.46 13.29
N VAL A 75 -8.36 1.16 12.16
CA VAL A 75 -8.72 2.59 12.09
C VAL A 75 -10.11 2.77 11.50
N TYR A 76 -10.35 2.26 10.29
CA TYR A 76 -11.57 2.58 9.55
C TYR A 76 -12.80 1.88 10.10
N ALA A 77 -12.68 0.66 10.64
CA ALA A 77 -13.79 -0.01 11.29
C ALA A 77 -14.28 0.75 12.53
N ASN A 78 -13.37 1.33 13.31
CA ASN A 78 -13.73 2.18 14.44
C ASN A 78 -14.42 3.47 13.98
N ILE A 79 -13.92 4.12 12.91
CA ILE A 79 -14.56 5.31 12.34
C ILE A 79 -15.95 4.96 11.79
N TRP A 80 -16.12 3.81 11.15
CA TRP A 80 -17.41 3.36 10.63
C TRP A 80 -18.44 3.21 11.75
N LYS A 81 -18.05 2.57 12.87
CA LYS A 81 -18.92 2.38 14.04
C LYS A 81 -19.27 3.69 14.75
N THR A 82 -18.32 4.62 14.88
CA THR A 82 -18.47 5.82 15.70
C THR A 82 -18.96 7.05 14.94
N LYS A 83 -18.63 7.17 13.66
CA LYS A 83 -18.90 8.35 12.81
C LYS A 83 -19.71 8.02 11.55
N GLY A 84 -20.07 6.75 11.36
CA GLY A 84 -20.86 6.28 10.24
C GLY A 84 -20.05 5.94 8.99
N GLY A 85 -20.63 5.08 8.14
CA GLY A 85 -19.96 4.57 6.95
C GLY A 85 -19.76 5.57 5.83
N ALA A 86 -20.57 6.63 5.77
CA ALA A 86 -20.45 7.65 4.73
C ALA A 86 -19.15 8.46 4.85
N LEU A 87 -18.69 8.77 6.07
CA LEU A 87 -17.40 9.42 6.29
C LEU A 87 -16.23 8.53 5.88
N VAL A 88 -16.30 7.23 6.17
CA VAL A 88 -15.27 6.27 5.75
C VAL A 88 -15.22 6.14 4.24
N THR A 89 -16.39 6.01 3.60
CA THR A 89 -16.55 6.00 2.14
C THR A 89 -15.89 7.22 1.52
N GLN A 90 -16.18 8.43 2.00
CA GLN A 90 -15.55 9.66 1.52
C GLN A 90 -14.02 9.61 1.67
N LYS A 91 -13.51 9.20 2.84
CA LYS A 91 -12.06 9.13 3.09
C LYS A 91 -11.36 8.11 2.19
N MET A 92 -11.94 6.93 2.01
CA MET A 92 -11.38 5.87 1.18
C MET A 92 -11.41 6.25 -0.29
N LEU A 93 -12.53 6.77 -0.81
CA LEU A 93 -12.59 7.21 -2.21
C LEU A 93 -11.67 8.40 -2.49
N THR A 94 -11.57 9.36 -1.56
CA THR A 94 -10.57 10.44 -1.64
C THR A 94 -9.17 9.86 -1.77
N ARG A 95 -8.86 8.81 -0.99
CA ARG A 95 -7.57 8.14 -1.06
C ARG A 95 -7.36 7.41 -2.38
N ALA A 96 -8.38 6.75 -2.92
CA ALA A 96 -8.33 6.10 -4.23
C ALA A 96 -8.04 7.12 -5.35
N VAL A 97 -8.72 8.28 -5.32
CA VAL A 97 -8.47 9.38 -6.27
C VAL A 97 -7.04 9.92 -6.13
N ILE A 98 -6.56 10.13 -4.90
CA ILE A 98 -5.17 10.56 -4.67
C ILE A 98 -4.16 9.53 -5.20
N CYS A 99 -4.43 8.23 -5.01
CA CYS A 99 -3.62 7.16 -5.59
C CYS A 99 -3.65 7.21 -7.12
N TYR A 100 -4.81 7.42 -7.74
CA TYR A 100 -4.92 7.56 -9.18
C TYR A 100 -4.12 8.76 -9.71
N LEU A 101 -4.25 9.94 -9.07
CA LEU A 101 -3.50 11.14 -9.47
C LEU A 101 -1.99 10.97 -9.29
N ALA A 102 -1.56 10.30 -8.20
CA ALA A 102 -0.16 9.94 -8.01
C ALA A 102 0.34 8.96 -9.08
N PHE A 103 -0.49 7.97 -9.46
CA PHE A 103 -0.19 7.08 -10.57
C PHE A 103 -0.01 7.85 -11.87
N VAL A 104 -0.96 8.72 -12.22
CA VAL A 104 -0.87 9.56 -13.42
C VAL A 104 0.41 10.38 -13.41
N ALA A 105 0.72 11.06 -12.31
CA ALA A 105 1.92 11.89 -12.19
C ALA A 105 3.22 11.10 -12.41
N VAL A 106 3.40 9.98 -11.70
CA VAL A 106 4.61 9.15 -11.82
C VAL A 106 4.71 8.49 -13.20
N ALA A 107 3.60 7.97 -13.74
CA ALA A 107 3.58 7.37 -15.07
C ALA A 107 3.91 8.40 -16.16
N SER A 108 3.37 9.62 -16.05
CA SER A 108 3.66 10.71 -16.98
C SER A 108 5.14 11.08 -16.95
N LEU A 109 5.70 11.26 -15.75
CA LEU A 109 7.13 11.53 -15.57
C LEU A 109 8.00 10.39 -16.10
N ALA A 110 7.63 9.13 -15.84
CA ALA A 110 8.39 7.98 -16.33
C ALA A 110 8.40 7.90 -17.86
N ILE A 111 7.26 8.14 -18.51
CA ILE A 111 7.17 8.13 -19.98
C ILE A 111 7.93 9.33 -20.58
N MET A 112 7.89 10.50 -19.94
CA MET A 112 8.65 11.67 -20.38
C MET A 112 10.17 11.50 -20.19
N ALA A 113 10.59 10.99 -19.04
CA ALA A 113 12.01 10.87 -18.68
C ALA A 113 12.69 9.66 -19.34
N VAL A 114 11.98 8.54 -19.49
CA VAL A 114 12.56 7.25 -19.94
C VAL A 114 11.96 6.78 -21.27
N GLY A 115 10.67 7.02 -21.50
CA GLY A 115 9.90 6.48 -22.64
C GLY A 115 9.84 7.38 -23.89
N GLY A 116 10.63 8.45 -23.96
CA GLY A 116 10.68 9.34 -25.12
C GLY A 116 9.42 10.19 -25.35
N GLY A 117 8.52 10.28 -24.36
CA GLY A 117 7.38 11.22 -24.40
C GLY A 117 6.21 10.85 -25.31
N ASN A 118 6.04 9.58 -25.69
CA ASN A 118 4.94 9.17 -26.59
C ASN A 118 3.56 9.34 -25.92
N PHE A 119 2.77 10.29 -26.43
CA PHE A 119 1.45 10.62 -25.89
C PHE A 119 0.43 9.48 -25.99
N LYS A 120 0.52 8.61 -27.02
CA LYS A 120 -0.38 7.44 -27.16
C LYS A 120 -0.10 6.42 -26.06
N ILE A 121 1.18 6.17 -25.76
CA ILE A 121 1.59 5.30 -24.65
C ILE A 121 1.14 5.90 -23.31
N LEU A 122 1.25 7.23 -23.15
CA LEU A 122 0.77 7.92 -21.96
C LEU A 122 -0.74 7.76 -21.77
N LEU A 123 -1.53 8.06 -22.79
CA LEU A 123 -2.99 7.92 -22.73
C LEU A 123 -3.41 6.47 -22.46
N GLY A 124 -2.82 5.50 -23.15
CA GLY A 124 -3.14 4.10 -22.92
C GLY A 124 -2.67 3.61 -21.54
N THR A 125 -1.59 4.15 -20.98
CA THR A 125 -1.16 3.84 -19.61
C THR A 125 -2.11 4.43 -18.58
N ILE A 126 -2.49 5.69 -18.72
CA ILE A 126 -3.42 6.39 -17.81
C ILE A 126 -4.82 5.75 -17.84
N SER A 127 -5.26 5.28 -19.01
CA SER A 127 -6.54 4.56 -19.19
C SER A 127 -6.46 3.07 -18.87
N PHE A 128 -5.32 2.57 -18.38
CA PHE A 128 -5.08 1.16 -18.05
C PHE A 128 -5.15 0.18 -19.23
N ALA A 129 -5.08 0.68 -20.46
CA ALA A 129 -5.02 -0.11 -21.68
C ALA A 129 -3.60 -0.64 -21.99
N TYR A 130 -2.55 0.00 -21.44
CA TYR A 130 -1.16 -0.44 -21.59
C TYR A 130 -0.52 -0.87 -20.27
N VAL A 131 0.45 -1.79 -20.38
CA VAL A 131 1.26 -2.25 -19.25
C VAL A 131 2.22 -1.15 -18.84
N GLU A 132 2.21 -0.83 -17.56
CA GLU A 132 3.07 0.18 -16.96
C GLU A 132 4.33 -0.47 -16.39
N HIS A 133 5.50 0.10 -16.69
CA HIS A 133 6.77 -0.36 -16.14
C HIS A 133 6.98 0.14 -14.70
N GLY A 134 6.48 -0.64 -13.73
CA GLY A 134 7.00 -0.80 -12.36
C GLY A 134 6.87 0.35 -11.35
N PHE A 135 7.11 1.60 -11.72
CA PHE A 135 7.33 2.70 -10.77
C PHE A 135 6.05 3.20 -10.08
N ALA A 136 4.93 3.20 -10.78
CA ALA A 136 3.63 3.65 -10.29
C ALA A 136 2.64 2.50 -10.04
N PHE A 137 3.09 1.25 -10.17
CA PHE A 137 2.23 0.06 -10.07
C PHE A 137 1.45 0.02 -8.76
N LEU A 138 2.07 0.34 -7.62
CA LEU A 138 1.41 0.35 -6.30
C LEU A 138 0.24 1.36 -6.25
N PHE A 139 0.38 2.52 -6.89
CA PHE A 139 -0.65 3.56 -6.92
C PHE A 139 -1.84 3.13 -7.78
N LYS A 140 -1.57 2.58 -8.96
CA LYS A 140 -2.59 1.92 -9.79
C LYS A 140 -3.31 0.84 -8.99
N TYR A 141 -2.54 0.02 -8.28
CA TYR A 141 -3.07 -1.07 -7.47
C TYR A 141 -4.09 -0.60 -6.42
N TYR A 142 -3.72 0.40 -5.61
CA TYR A 142 -4.61 0.95 -4.61
C TYR A 142 -5.83 1.67 -5.19
N THR A 143 -5.72 2.23 -6.40
CA THR A 143 -6.85 2.86 -7.10
C THR A 143 -8.01 1.87 -7.28
N PHE A 144 -7.71 0.62 -7.63
CA PHE A 144 -8.72 -0.42 -7.81
C PHE A 144 -9.03 -1.18 -6.52
N LEU A 145 -8.02 -1.44 -5.69
CA LEU A 145 -8.19 -2.20 -4.45
C LEU A 145 -9.09 -1.48 -3.45
N ILE A 146 -8.95 -0.15 -3.31
CA ILE A 146 -9.68 0.61 -2.28
C ILE A 146 -11.21 0.53 -2.46
N PRO A 147 -11.78 0.75 -3.67
CA PRO A 147 -13.21 0.55 -3.90
C PRO A 147 -13.70 -0.87 -3.56
N ILE A 148 -12.95 -1.91 -3.95
CA ILE A 148 -13.31 -3.31 -3.65
C ILE A 148 -13.33 -3.53 -2.13
N VAL A 149 -12.29 -3.07 -1.43
CA VAL A 149 -12.20 -3.20 0.03
C VAL A 149 -13.27 -2.39 0.75
N LEU A 150 -13.70 -1.26 0.20
CA LEU A 150 -14.85 -0.51 0.72
C LEU A 150 -16.15 -1.33 0.64
N VAL A 151 -16.38 -2.04 -0.47
CA VAL A 151 -17.52 -2.96 -0.63
C VAL A 151 -17.42 -4.12 0.37
N LEU A 152 -16.24 -4.73 0.51
CA LEU A 152 -16.00 -5.80 1.50
C LEU A 152 -16.26 -5.31 2.93
N MET A 153 -15.85 -4.08 3.25
CA MET A 153 -16.11 -3.50 4.56
C MET A 153 -17.61 -3.25 4.77
N TRP A 154 -18.34 -2.81 3.75
CA TRP A 154 -19.80 -2.72 3.82
C TRP A 154 -20.46 -4.08 4.04
N ILE A 155 -20.03 -5.13 3.33
CA ILE A 155 -20.50 -6.51 3.52
C ILE A 155 -20.23 -6.95 4.96
N ARG A 156 -19.02 -6.73 5.47
CA ARG A 156 -18.62 -7.03 6.86
C ARG A 156 -19.56 -6.37 7.87
N PHE A 157 -19.82 -5.08 7.71
CA PHE A 157 -20.64 -4.33 8.67
C PHE A 157 -22.13 -4.65 8.59
N LYS A 158 -22.63 -5.00 7.39
CA LYS A 158 -24.04 -5.33 7.19
C LYS A 158 -24.36 -6.78 7.51
N TYR A 159 -23.45 -7.71 7.19
CA TYR A 159 -23.72 -9.14 7.24
C TYR A 159 -22.74 -9.96 8.09
N GLY A 160 -21.74 -9.31 8.68
CA GLY A 160 -20.72 -9.96 9.50
C GLY A 160 -19.47 -10.38 8.73
N TRP A 161 -18.40 -10.63 9.48
CA TRP A 161 -17.07 -10.94 8.95
C TRP A 161 -17.02 -12.26 8.16
N TYR A 162 -17.84 -13.26 8.53
CA TYR A 162 -17.87 -14.55 7.85
C TYR A 162 -18.29 -14.40 6.38
N ARG A 163 -19.29 -13.54 6.10
CA ARG A 163 -19.73 -13.30 4.72
C ARG A 163 -18.70 -12.57 3.90
N GLU A 164 -17.90 -11.70 4.51
CA GLU A 164 -16.76 -11.09 3.82
C GLU A 164 -15.71 -12.13 3.43
N VAL A 165 -15.33 -13.03 4.36
CA VAL A 165 -14.38 -14.11 4.07
C VAL A 165 -14.91 -15.01 2.95
N LEU A 166 -16.19 -15.40 3.01
CA LEU A 166 -16.82 -16.17 1.94
C LEU A 166 -16.86 -15.41 0.60
N THR A 167 -17.11 -14.10 0.63
CA THR A 167 -17.10 -13.26 -0.57
C THR A 167 -15.71 -13.26 -1.19
N VAL A 168 -14.66 -13.10 -0.38
CA VAL A 168 -13.28 -13.17 -0.86
C VAL A 168 -12.96 -14.55 -1.42
N ALA A 169 -13.32 -15.63 -0.72
CA ALA A 169 -13.14 -17.00 -1.21
C ALA A 169 -13.86 -17.22 -2.55
N GLY A 170 -15.11 -16.76 -2.69
CA GLY A 170 -15.86 -16.83 -3.94
C GLY A 170 -15.20 -16.05 -5.08
N LEU A 171 -14.68 -14.84 -4.80
CA LEU A 171 -13.94 -14.05 -5.78
C LEU A 171 -12.63 -14.74 -6.23
N LEU A 172 -11.95 -15.46 -5.34
CA LEU A 172 -10.78 -16.26 -5.69
C LEU A 172 -11.15 -17.43 -6.62
N VAL A 173 -12.25 -18.12 -6.31
CA VAL A 173 -12.76 -19.19 -7.19
C VAL A 173 -13.09 -18.64 -8.57
N VAL A 174 -13.72 -17.45 -8.64
CA VAL A 174 -13.97 -16.77 -9.92
C VAL A 174 -12.67 -16.40 -10.63
N ALA A 175 -11.65 -15.91 -9.91
CA ALA A 175 -10.37 -15.56 -10.49
C ALA A 175 -9.64 -16.77 -11.09
N GLU A 176 -9.55 -17.87 -10.35
CA GLU A 176 -8.93 -19.12 -10.83
C GLU A 176 -9.75 -19.77 -11.95
N GLY A 177 -11.08 -19.77 -11.83
CA GLY A 177 -11.97 -20.24 -12.90
C GLY A 177 -11.79 -19.43 -14.19
N THR A 178 -11.66 -18.11 -14.09
CA THR A 178 -11.42 -17.24 -15.25
C THR A 178 -10.05 -17.52 -15.86
N LYS A 179 -9.02 -17.73 -15.03
CA LYS A 179 -7.66 -18.09 -15.47
C LYS A 179 -7.62 -19.44 -16.19
N ALA A 180 -8.45 -20.40 -15.78
CA ALA A 180 -8.56 -21.70 -16.43
C ALA A 180 -9.35 -21.66 -17.75
N LEU A 181 -10.38 -20.81 -17.84
CA LEU A 181 -11.31 -20.77 -18.98
C LEU A 181 -10.95 -19.75 -20.07
N SER A 182 -10.07 -18.79 -19.78
CA SER A 182 -9.77 -17.69 -20.69
C SER A 182 -8.28 -17.60 -21.00
N ASN A 183 -7.96 -17.55 -22.29
CA ASN A 183 -6.61 -17.22 -22.78
C ASN A 183 -6.27 -15.71 -22.63
N GLY A 184 -7.23 -14.90 -22.19
CA GLY A 184 -7.08 -13.45 -22.08
C GLY A 184 -8.40 -12.71 -22.23
N PHE A 185 -8.46 -11.49 -21.69
CA PHE A 185 -9.59 -10.58 -21.94
C PHE A 185 -9.38 -9.85 -23.28
N PRO A 186 -10.46 -9.58 -24.03
CA PRO A 186 -10.36 -8.81 -25.27
C PRO A 186 -9.92 -7.37 -25.00
N ALA A 187 -9.25 -6.76 -25.97
CA ALA A 187 -8.96 -5.33 -25.93
C ALA A 187 -10.27 -4.51 -25.86
N PRO A 188 -10.31 -3.40 -25.10
CA PRO A 188 -9.21 -2.77 -24.35
C PRO A 188 -9.03 -3.31 -22.91
N PHE A 189 -9.76 -4.35 -22.51
CA PHE A 189 -9.79 -4.84 -21.13
C PHE A 189 -8.69 -5.84 -20.78
N GLU A 190 -7.82 -6.18 -21.72
CA GLU A 190 -6.75 -7.18 -21.52
C GLU A 190 -5.91 -6.87 -20.27
N VAL A 191 -5.29 -5.70 -20.21
CA VAL A 191 -4.40 -5.31 -19.10
C VAL A 191 -5.17 -5.19 -17.79
N LEU A 192 -6.41 -4.66 -17.83
CA LEU A 192 -7.25 -4.56 -16.65
C LEU A 192 -7.62 -5.95 -16.11
N GLY A 193 -8.02 -6.85 -16.98
CA GLY A 193 -8.37 -8.23 -16.67
C GLY A 193 -7.19 -9.02 -16.11
N LYS A 194 -6.00 -8.88 -16.71
CA LYS A 194 -4.74 -9.43 -16.18
C LYS A 194 -4.46 -8.92 -14.76
N ASN A 195 -4.62 -7.61 -14.50
CA ASN A 195 -4.41 -7.03 -13.16
C ASN A 195 -5.47 -7.44 -12.12
N LEU A 196 -6.74 -7.58 -12.52
CA LEU A 196 -7.82 -7.93 -11.60
C LEU A 196 -7.84 -9.43 -11.27
N PHE A 197 -7.86 -10.26 -12.30
CA PHE A 197 -8.07 -11.71 -12.19
C PHE A 197 -6.77 -12.52 -12.22
N GLY A 198 -5.66 -11.95 -12.66
CA GLY A 198 -4.39 -12.69 -12.77
C GLY A 198 -4.28 -13.61 -13.99
N VAL A 199 -5.11 -13.37 -15.02
CA VAL A 199 -5.08 -14.12 -16.29
C VAL A 199 -3.74 -13.89 -17.01
N GLY A 200 -3.24 -14.91 -17.71
CA GLY A 200 -2.03 -14.81 -18.54
C GLY A 200 -0.69 -14.92 -17.81
N ASN A 201 -0.66 -14.91 -16.47
CA ASN A 201 0.57 -15.06 -15.65
C ASN A 201 1.71 -14.07 -15.97
N GLU A 202 1.39 -12.92 -16.58
CA GLU A 202 2.38 -11.92 -17.00
C GLU A 202 2.49 -10.76 -16.00
N ILE A 203 1.42 -10.47 -15.28
CA ILE A 203 1.31 -9.28 -14.41
C ILE A 203 0.79 -9.72 -13.04
N GLY A 204 1.57 -9.43 -12.00
CA GLY A 204 1.17 -9.77 -10.64
C GLY A 204 1.83 -8.94 -9.53
N PRO A 205 1.33 -9.05 -8.29
CA PRO A 205 0.15 -9.85 -7.92
C PRO A 205 -1.14 -9.19 -8.44
N SER A 206 -2.19 -9.99 -8.62
CA SER A 206 -3.52 -9.54 -9.02
C SER A 206 -4.35 -9.12 -7.82
N ILE A 207 -5.29 -8.23 -8.08
CA ILE A 207 -6.10 -7.56 -7.07
C ILE A 207 -6.97 -8.55 -6.30
N LEU A 208 -7.63 -9.49 -6.98
CA LEU A 208 -8.50 -10.46 -6.33
C LEU A 208 -7.72 -11.43 -5.42
N HIS A 209 -6.59 -11.97 -5.90
CA HIS A 209 -5.74 -12.86 -5.08
C HIS A 209 -5.20 -12.16 -3.84
N SER A 210 -4.86 -10.88 -3.97
CA SER A 210 -4.38 -10.07 -2.86
C SER A 210 -5.42 -9.73 -1.79
N LEU A 211 -6.71 -9.95 -2.04
CA LEU A 211 -7.74 -9.79 -1.01
C LEU A 211 -7.49 -10.73 0.18
N VAL A 212 -6.84 -11.89 -0.03
CA VAL A 212 -6.40 -12.78 1.06
C VAL A 212 -5.49 -12.05 2.04
N LEU A 213 -4.52 -11.28 1.53
CA LEU A 213 -3.60 -10.50 2.35
C LEU A 213 -4.31 -9.39 3.11
N VAL A 214 -5.27 -8.71 2.46
CA VAL A 214 -6.08 -7.67 3.09
C VAL A 214 -6.95 -8.25 4.22
N VAL A 215 -7.60 -9.39 3.99
CA VAL A 215 -8.37 -10.11 5.02
C VAL A 215 -7.46 -10.53 6.16
N PHE A 216 -6.30 -11.13 5.87
CA PHE A 216 -5.32 -11.52 6.88
C PHE A 216 -4.89 -10.34 7.76
N GLY A 217 -4.63 -9.18 7.14
CA GLY A 217 -4.35 -7.94 7.87
C GLY A 217 -5.48 -7.53 8.82
N GLY A 218 -6.73 -7.62 8.35
CA GLY A 218 -7.90 -7.37 9.19
C GLY A 218 -8.01 -8.33 10.38
N LEU A 219 -7.72 -9.63 10.16
CA LEU A 219 -7.70 -10.62 11.24
C LEU A 219 -6.59 -10.32 12.26
N ALA A 220 -5.39 -9.93 11.80
CA ALA A 220 -4.27 -9.53 12.64
C ALA A 220 -4.58 -8.28 13.50
N ALA A 221 -5.31 -7.31 12.94
CA ALA A 221 -5.80 -6.17 13.70
C ALA A 221 -6.82 -6.58 14.77
N ASN A 222 -7.76 -7.48 14.45
CA ASN A 222 -8.72 -8.00 15.42
C ASN A 222 -8.01 -8.69 16.61
N TYR A 223 -7.00 -9.51 16.34
CA TYR A 223 -6.18 -10.12 17.39
C TYR A 223 -5.51 -9.06 18.28
N THR A 224 -4.95 -8.01 17.67
CA THR A 224 -4.29 -6.91 18.40
C THR A 224 -5.24 -6.15 19.33
N ILE A 225 -6.48 -5.94 18.89
CA ILE A 225 -7.50 -5.19 19.63
C ILE A 225 -8.10 -6.04 20.76
N ASN A 226 -8.54 -7.26 20.44
CA ASN A 226 -9.36 -8.07 21.35
C ASN A 226 -8.51 -8.99 22.23
N ARG A 227 -7.35 -9.45 21.75
CA ARG A 227 -6.45 -10.39 22.43
C ARG A 227 -7.15 -11.64 22.99
N LYS A 228 -8.20 -12.10 22.32
CA LYS A 228 -8.99 -13.28 22.68
C LYS A 228 -8.82 -14.36 21.62
N ALA A 229 -8.79 -15.62 22.05
CA ALA A 229 -8.87 -16.77 21.16
C ALA A 229 -10.31 -16.92 20.63
N ASP A 230 -10.65 -16.12 19.61
CA ASP A 230 -11.92 -16.21 18.88
C ASP A 230 -11.73 -16.91 17.53
N VAL A 231 -12.82 -17.18 16.83
CA VAL A 231 -12.81 -17.83 15.50
C VAL A 231 -11.94 -17.06 14.50
N LYS A 232 -11.89 -15.72 14.59
CA LYS A 232 -11.05 -14.88 13.72
C LYS A 232 -9.56 -15.09 13.99
N THR A 233 -9.19 -15.21 15.26
CA THR A 233 -7.82 -15.51 15.68
C THR A 233 -7.43 -16.92 15.26
N CYS A 234 -8.34 -17.90 15.40
CA CYS A 234 -8.14 -19.25 14.87
C CYS A 234 -7.86 -19.20 13.36
N LEU A 235 -8.70 -18.51 12.57
CA LEU A 235 -8.49 -18.37 11.12
C LEU A 235 -7.16 -17.68 10.77
N MET A 236 -6.77 -16.63 11.49
CA MET A 236 -5.47 -15.98 11.32
C MET A 236 -4.31 -16.96 11.54
N VAL A 237 -4.35 -17.72 12.64
CA VAL A 237 -3.33 -18.71 12.98
C VAL A 237 -3.32 -19.83 11.94
N SER A 238 -4.48 -20.33 11.52
CA SER A 238 -4.60 -21.33 10.46
C SER A 238 -3.95 -20.86 9.17
N LEU A 239 -4.20 -19.62 8.73
CA LEU A 239 -3.55 -19.05 7.54
C LEU A 239 -2.03 -18.92 7.71
N ALA A 240 -1.56 -18.57 8.90
CA ALA A 240 -0.12 -18.51 9.19
C ALA A 240 0.52 -19.91 9.14
N VAL A 241 -0.11 -20.92 9.74
CA VAL A 241 0.36 -22.32 9.71
C VAL A 241 0.35 -22.87 8.28
N LEU A 242 -0.74 -22.65 7.53
CA LEU A 242 -0.82 -23.02 6.12
C LEU A 242 0.26 -22.32 5.29
N SER A 243 0.65 -21.10 5.64
CA SER A 243 1.75 -20.39 4.97
C SER A 243 3.10 -21.05 5.23
N VAL A 244 3.35 -21.52 6.47
CA VAL A 244 4.56 -22.31 6.79
C VAL A 244 4.59 -23.60 6.00
N VAL A 245 3.48 -24.33 5.94
CA VAL A 245 3.37 -25.59 5.18
C VAL A 245 3.57 -25.34 3.69
N ALA A 246 2.92 -24.34 3.11
CA ALA A 246 3.04 -24.00 1.69
C ALA A 246 4.49 -23.65 1.29
N ILE A 247 5.20 -22.89 2.11
CA ILE A 247 6.61 -22.56 1.84
C ILE A 247 7.51 -23.76 2.10
N GLY A 248 7.30 -24.50 3.19
CA GLY A 248 8.09 -25.68 3.53
C GLY A 248 7.99 -26.77 2.47
N THR A 249 6.79 -27.02 1.95
CA THR A 249 6.57 -27.97 0.84
C THR A 249 7.25 -27.53 -0.46
N GLU A 250 7.20 -26.24 -0.80
CA GLU A 250 7.93 -25.72 -1.97
C GLU A 250 9.45 -25.81 -1.78
N ILE A 251 9.98 -25.42 -0.61
CA ILE A 251 11.42 -25.54 -0.33
C ILE A 251 11.86 -27.01 -0.38
N TYR A 252 11.05 -27.94 0.12
CA TYR A 252 11.34 -29.37 0.05
C TYR A 252 11.35 -29.90 -1.40
N SER A 253 10.46 -29.40 -2.27
CA SER A 253 10.33 -29.89 -3.64
C SER A 253 11.43 -29.37 -4.59
N ILE A 254 11.83 -28.11 -4.47
CA ILE A 254 12.78 -27.48 -5.40
C ILE A 254 14.12 -27.08 -4.77
N GLY A 255 14.25 -27.16 -3.45
CA GLY A 255 15.42 -26.69 -2.71
C GLY A 255 15.36 -25.19 -2.37
N PHE A 256 16.06 -24.79 -1.30
CA PHE A 256 16.04 -23.42 -0.77
C PHE A 256 16.57 -22.37 -1.77
N ASP A 257 17.67 -22.66 -2.46
CA ASP A 257 18.28 -21.71 -3.41
C ASP A 257 17.35 -21.40 -4.58
N GLN A 258 16.71 -22.44 -5.14
CA GLN A 258 15.73 -22.28 -6.22
C GLN A 258 14.48 -21.56 -5.75
N PHE A 259 14.02 -21.84 -4.53
CA PHE A 259 12.94 -21.09 -3.91
C PHE A 259 13.27 -19.59 -3.82
N VAL A 260 14.47 -19.23 -3.37
CA VAL A 260 14.92 -17.83 -3.28
C VAL A 260 15.00 -17.19 -4.67
N ILE A 261 15.57 -17.86 -5.67
CA ILE A 261 15.66 -17.36 -7.06
C ILE A 261 14.26 -17.12 -7.63
N ARG A 262 13.34 -18.09 -7.46
CA ARG A 262 11.96 -17.96 -7.90
C ARG A 262 11.23 -16.86 -7.12
N MET A 263 11.48 -16.67 -5.82
CA MET A 263 10.86 -15.59 -5.07
C MET A 263 11.39 -14.21 -5.48
N ALA A 264 12.67 -14.13 -5.85
CA ALA A 264 13.33 -12.90 -6.29
C ALA A 264 12.85 -12.40 -7.66
N SER A 265 12.50 -13.33 -8.56
CA SER A 265 12.08 -13.02 -9.92
C SER A 265 10.65 -12.48 -9.99
N THR A 266 10.41 -11.50 -10.87
CA THR A 266 9.06 -10.96 -11.12
C THR A 266 8.17 -11.89 -11.90
N SER A 267 8.72 -12.73 -12.77
CA SER A 267 8.00 -13.54 -13.76
C SER A 267 7.52 -14.90 -13.24
N THR A 268 7.85 -15.25 -12.00
CA THR A 268 7.59 -16.56 -11.38
C THR A 268 6.41 -16.45 -10.41
N TYR A 269 6.56 -16.78 -9.12
CA TYR A 269 5.47 -16.84 -8.14
C TYR A 269 4.61 -15.58 -8.10
N ARG A 270 5.23 -14.40 -8.25
CA ARG A 270 4.52 -13.13 -8.24
C ARG A 270 3.61 -12.95 -9.45
N ALA A 271 4.14 -13.09 -10.67
CA ALA A 271 3.34 -12.91 -11.89
C ALA A 271 2.29 -14.01 -12.06
N HIS A 272 2.58 -15.22 -11.58
CA HIS A 272 1.67 -16.36 -11.64
C HIS A 272 0.57 -16.36 -10.56
N ASN A 273 0.57 -15.37 -9.66
CA ASN A 273 -0.34 -15.31 -8.52
C ASN A 273 -0.28 -16.58 -7.64
N SER A 274 0.92 -17.17 -7.49
CA SER A 274 1.09 -18.41 -6.73
C SER A 274 0.75 -18.19 -5.25
N TYR A 275 0.05 -19.15 -4.65
CA TYR A 275 -0.23 -19.17 -3.20
C TYR A 275 1.07 -19.08 -2.37
N VAL A 276 2.19 -19.57 -2.88
CA VAL A 276 3.51 -19.49 -2.23
C VAL A 276 3.96 -18.03 -2.05
N TYR A 277 3.68 -17.16 -3.03
CA TYR A 277 3.99 -15.72 -2.93
C TYR A 277 3.20 -15.05 -1.79
N PHE A 278 1.91 -15.38 -1.66
CA PHE A 278 1.05 -14.85 -0.62
C PHE A 278 1.43 -15.38 0.77
N ALA A 279 1.72 -16.68 0.87
CA ALA A 279 2.25 -17.31 2.08
C ALA A 279 3.55 -16.65 2.55
N PHE A 280 4.49 -16.40 1.63
CA PHE A 280 5.74 -15.70 1.93
C PHE A 280 5.49 -14.28 2.46
N GLY A 281 4.50 -13.58 1.90
CA GLY A 281 4.05 -12.29 2.41
C GLY A 281 3.52 -12.32 3.84
N ILE A 282 2.70 -13.32 4.17
CA ILE A 282 2.16 -13.52 5.53
C ILE A 282 3.29 -13.75 6.53
N LEU A 283 4.20 -14.69 6.25
CA LEU A 283 5.30 -14.97 7.17
C LEU A 283 6.25 -13.77 7.31
N SER A 284 6.60 -13.12 6.19
CA SER A 284 7.43 -11.92 6.22
C SER A 284 6.80 -10.82 7.08
N PHE A 285 5.50 -10.55 6.91
CA PHE A 285 4.79 -9.58 7.73
C PHE A 285 4.84 -9.94 9.22
N LEU A 286 4.53 -11.19 9.59
CA LEU A 286 4.54 -11.62 10.99
C LEU A 286 5.93 -11.49 11.62
N SER A 287 6.98 -11.96 10.93
CA SER A 287 8.36 -11.84 11.39
C SER A 287 8.76 -10.38 11.59
N PHE A 288 8.52 -9.52 10.60
CA PHE A 288 8.87 -8.10 10.70
C PHE A 288 8.01 -7.33 11.70
N TRP A 289 6.76 -7.73 11.88
CA TRP A 289 5.90 -7.14 12.89
C TRP A 289 6.40 -7.46 14.30
N PHE A 290 6.81 -8.71 14.55
CA PHE A 290 7.45 -9.11 15.81
C PHE A 290 8.74 -8.32 16.06
N VAL A 291 9.64 -8.26 15.08
CA VAL A 291 10.89 -7.49 15.17
C VAL A 291 10.61 -6.01 15.45
N SER A 292 9.66 -5.40 14.72
CA SER A 292 9.28 -3.99 14.92
C SER A 292 8.71 -3.74 16.31
N TRP A 293 7.96 -4.69 16.87
CA TRP A 293 7.46 -4.62 18.24
C TRP A 293 8.59 -4.66 19.27
N VAL A 294 9.56 -5.58 19.11
CA VAL A 294 10.74 -5.67 19.98
C VAL A 294 11.54 -4.37 19.92
N ILE A 295 11.87 -3.90 18.72
CA ILE A 295 12.64 -2.67 18.52
C ILE A 295 11.98 -1.48 19.22
N VAL A 296 10.68 -1.26 18.99
CA VAL A 296 9.96 -0.11 19.58
C VAL A 296 9.91 -0.19 21.10
N ARG A 297 9.90 -1.38 21.71
CA ARG A 297 9.94 -1.56 23.17
C ARG A 297 11.20 -0.95 23.79
N HIS A 298 12.33 -1.00 23.09
CA HIS A 298 13.61 -0.47 23.54
C HIS A 298 13.90 0.98 23.10
N MET A 299 13.01 1.60 22.31
CA MET A 299 13.18 2.98 21.84
C MET A 299 12.67 4.02 22.83
N GLY A 300 13.42 5.12 22.97
CA GLY A 300 12.99 6.30 23.72
C GLY A 300 11.84 7.09 23.07
N ASN A 301 11.18 7.94 23.85
CA ASN A 301 9.97 8.67 23.43
C ASN A 301 10.18 9.57 22.18
N LYS A 302 11.33 10.24 22.07
CA LYS A 302 11.66 11.10 20.91
C LYS A 302 11.65 10.29 19.61
N LEU A 303 12.33 9.14 19.60
CA LEU A 303 12.41 8.28 18.42
C LEU A 303 11.04 7.69 18.04
N ARG A 304 10.22 7.32 19.04
CA ARG A 304 8.84 6.88 18.81
C ARG A 304 7.98 7.95 18.15
N GLN A 305 8.14 9.23 18.54
CA GLN A 305 7.44 10.36 17.91
C GLN A 305 7.91 10.54 16.47
N THR A 306 9.23 10.47 16.21
CA THR A 306 9.80 10.54 14.86
C THR A 306 9.27 9.43 13.95
N ILE A 307 9.26 8.18 14.42
CA ILE A 307 8.70 7.04 13.69
C ILE A 307 7.22 7.25 13.42
N SER A 308 6.46 7.73 14.41
CA SER A 308 5.04 8.04 14.21
C SER A 308 4.87 9.14 13.14
N TYR A 309 5.70 10.18 13.16
CA TYR A 309 5.64 11.24 12.15
C TYR A 309 5.85 10.71 10.74
N TYR A 310 6.95 9.97 10.49
CA TYR A 310 7.25 9.42 9.16
C TYR A 310 6.27 8.30 8.75
N GLY A 311 5.86 7.43 9.69
CA GLY A 311 4.95 6.32 9.44
C GLY A 311 3.56 6.79 8.99
N GLY A 312 3.14 7.94 9.49
CA GLY A 312 1.90 8.62 9.07
C GLY A 312 1.96 9.13 7.63
N ASN A 313 3.18 9.39 7.12
CA ASN A 313 3.44 10.04 5.84
C ASN A 313 4.12 9.11 4.81
N THR A 314 4.04 7.79 5.01
CA THR A 314 4.62 6.77 4.11
C THR A 314 4.19 6.87 2.64
N PHE A 315 3.03 7.46 2.36
CA PHE A 315 2.62 7.76 0.99
C PHE A 315 3.50 8.80 0.31
N ILE A 316 3.85 9.87 1.03
CA ILE A 316 4.71 10.94 0.53
C ILE A 316 6.12 10.39 0.30
N ILE A 317 6.64 9.59 1.25
CA ILE A 317 7.93 8.90 1.11
C ILE A 317 7.93 8.05 -0.16
N PHE A 318 6.91 7.21 -0.37
CA PHE A 318 6.85 6.34 -1.53
C PHE A 318 6.67 7.11 -2.85
N LEU A 319 5.83 8.16 -2.87
CA LEU A 319 5.60 8.97 -4.06
C LEU A 319 6.87 9.70 -4.52
N TYR A 320 7.44 10.51 -3.63
CA TYR A 320 8.64 11.27 -3.99
C TYR A 320 9.86 10.38 -4.16
N GLY A 321 9.97 9.28 -3.41
CA GLY A 321 11.00 8.27 -3.62
C GLY A 321 10.97 7.72 -5.05
N ASN A 322 9.80 7.37 -5.58
CA ASN A 322 9.68 6.92 -6.97
C ASN A 322 10.00 8.02 -7.98
N ILE A 323 9.56 9.26 -7.73
CA ILE A 323 9.91 10.40 -8.59
C ILE A 323 11.43 10.58 -8.63
N LEU A 324 12.11 10.56 -7.47
CA LEU A 324 13.56 10.70 -7.39
C LEU A 324 14.27 9.60 -8.17
N ILE A 325 13.84 8.34 -8.02
CA ILE A 325 14.42 7.18 -8.74
C ILE A 325 14.42 7.39 -10.26
N LEU A 326 13.40 8.05 -10.83
CA LEU A 326 13.32 8.31 -12.28
C LEU A 326 14.43 9.23 -12.80
N PHE A 327 15.00 10.08 -11.94
CA PHE A 327 16.07 11.01 -12.30
C PHE A 327 17.46 10.49 -11.94
N VAL A 328 17.55 9.31 -11.30
CA VAL A 328 18.84 8.71 -10.95
C VAL A 328 19.48 8.13 -12.22
N PRO A 329 20.74 8.50 -12.55
CA PRO A 329 21.43 7.94 -13.70
C PRO A 329 21.74 6.45 -13.49
N LYS A 330 22.11 5.75 -14.57
CA LYS A 330 22.50 4.34 -14.47
C LYS A 330 23.89 4.21 -13.86
N PHE A 331 24.01 3.38 -12.83
CA PHE A 331 25.26 3.03 -12.15
C PHE A 331 25.55 1.54 -12.29
N SER A 332 26.83 1.17 -12.17
CA SER A 332 27.21 -0.24 -12.01
C SER A 332 26.69 -0.75 -10.67
N ALA A 333 25.97 -1.88 -10.69
CA ALA A 333 25.24 -2.45 -9.56
C ALA A 333 26.11 -2.87 -8.36
N THR A 334 27.43 -2.92 -8.54
CA THR A 334 28.41 -3.38 -7.54
C THR A 334 29.32 -2.27 -7.02
N GLY A 335 29.17 -1.03 -7.51
CA GLY A 335 30.02 0.09 -7.12
C GLY A 335 29.59 0.82 -5.85
N LEU A 336 30.53 1.50 -5.18
CA LEU A 336 30.24 2.43 -4.08
C LEU A 336 29.24 3.51 -4.50
N SER A 337 29.31 3.97 -5.76
CA SER A 337 28.39 4.94 -6.35
C SER A 337 26.94 4.46 -6.33
N TYR A 338 26.67 3.17 -6.55
CA TYR A 338 25.34 2.59 -6.46
C TYR A 338 24.79 2.68 -5.03
N SER A 339 25.59 2.29 -4.03
CA SER A 339 25.19 2.32 -2.62
C SER A 339 24.96 3.76 -2.13
N VAL A 340 25.82 4.69 -2.53
CA VAL A 340 25.68 6.12 -2.22
C VAL A 340 24.42 6.68 -2.88
N ALA A 341 24.17 6.39 -4.16
CA ALA A 341 22.97 6.84 -4.86
C ALA A 341 21.69 6.28 -4.22
N LEU A 342 21.68 5.01 -3.84
CA LEU A 342 20.56 4.40 -3.12
C LEU A 342 20.32 5.07 -1.77
N ALA A 343 21.36 5.23 -0.95
CA ALA A 343 21.27 5.85 0.36
C ALA A 343 20.77 7.30 0.26
N THR A 344 21.31 8.08 -0.68
CA THR A 344 20.88 9.45 -0.97
C THR A 344 19.41 9.48 -1.40
N CYS A 345 18.99 8.59 -2.29
CA CYS A 345 17.60 8.53 -2.75
C CYS A 345 16.63 8.23 -1.59
N LEU A 346 16.97 7.27 -0.72
CA LEU A 346 16.17 6.95 0.46
C LEU A 346 16.13 8.12 1.45
N PHE A 347 17.27 8.76 1.71
CA PHE A 347 17.34 9.93 2.59
C PHE A 347 16.50 11.10 2.06
N LEU A 348 16.63 11.42 0.78
CA LEU A 348 15.84 12.47 0.13
C LEU A 348 14.34 12.16 0.16
N SER A 349 13.95 10.89 -0.04
CA SER A 349 12.53 10.49 0.07
C SER A 349 11.93 10.75 1.45
N LEU A 350 12.73 10.61 2.51
CA LEU A 350 12.34 10.98 3.87
C LEU A 350 12.31 12.49 4.05
N ALA A 351 13.33 13.21 3.55
CA ALA A 351 13.41 14.67 3.63
C ALA A 351 12.21 15.35 2.94
N CYS A 352 11.68 14.77 1.85
CA CYS A 352 10.48 15.24 1.17
C CYS A 352 9.24 15.29 2.08
N VAL A 353 9.18 14.50 3.16
CA VAL A 353 8.08 14.58 4.14
C VAL A 353 8.12 15.92 4.88
N ASN A 354 9.30 16.36 5.31
CA ASN A 354 9.47 17.63 6.01
C ASN A 354 9.17 18.80 5.06
N LEU A 355 9.62 18.70 3.81
CA LEU A 355 9.32 19.69 2.78
C LEU A 355 7.82 19.77 2.49
N TYR A 356 7.14 18.63 2.40
CA TYR A 356 5.69 18.57 2.20
C TYR A 356 4.93 19.18 3.39
N ASP A 357 5.32 18.86 4.63
CA ASP A 357 4.68 19.41 5.83
C ASP A 357 4.85 20.94 5.89
N TRP A 358 6.07 21.43 5.66
CA TRP A 358 6.34 22.87 5.54
C TRP A 358 5.50 23.51 4.43
N SER A 359 5.46 22.90 3.25
CA SER A 359 4.69 23.41 2.11
C SER A 359 3.20 23.44 2.41
N SER A 360 2.66 22.42 3.06
CA SER A 360 1.23 22.35 3.41
C SER A 360 0.79 23.43 4.41
N LYS A 361 1.71 23.86 5.28
CA LYS A 361 1.46 24.93 6.27
C LYS A 361 1.56 26.31 5.64
N ASN A 362 2.48 26.51 4.70
CA ASN A 362 2.81 27.83 4.17
C ASN A 362 2.13 28.15 2.83
N LEU A 363 1.86 27.14 1.99
CA LEU A 363 1.30 27.33 0.66
C LEU A 363 -0.22 27.11 0.66
N LYS A 364 -0.97 28.20 0.45
CA LYS A 364 -2.44 28.16 0.35
C LYS A 364 -2.94 27.19 -0.73
N ILE A 365 -2.19 27.02 -1.82
CA ILE A 365 -2.54 26.16 -2.96
C ILE A 365 -2.73 24.70 -2.54
N ILE A 366 -1.86 24.15 -1.70
CA ILE A 366 -1.94 22.75 -1.25
C ILE A 366 -3.19 22.53 -0.39
N ASN A 367 -3.52 23.50 0.47
CA ASN A 367 -4.74 23.45 1.27
C ASN A 367 -6.00 23.55 0.39
N SER A 368 -6.01 24.44 -0.59
CA SER A 368 -7.11 24.56 -1.57
C SER A 368 -7.29 23.27 -2.38
N TYR A 369 -6.21 22.65 -2.83
CA TYR A 369 -6.24 21.38 -3.57
C TYR A 369 -6.83 20.24 -2.74
N ASN A 370 -6.37 20.07 -1.49
CA ASN A 370 -6.91 19.04 -0.60
C ASN A 370 -8.39 19.24 -0.28
N LEU A 371 -8.83 20.49 -0.13
CA LEU A 371 -10.24 20.83 0.05
C LEU A 371 -11.05 20.54 -1.23
N TYR A 372 -10.50 20.89 -2.39
CA TYR A 372 -11.14 20.66 -3.68
C TYR A 372 -11.38 19.16 -3.94
N ILE A 373 -10.37 18.31 -3.75
CA ILE A 373 -10.56 16.85 -3.91
C ILE A 373 -11.66 16.32 -2.99
N ARG A 374 -11.65 16.72 -1.72
CA ARG A 374 -12.69 16.29 -0.76
C ARG A 374 -14.09 16.75 -1.17
N TRP A 375 -14.18 17.93 -1.77
CA TRP A 375 -15.41 18.49 -2.30
C TRP A 375 -15.89 17.76 -3.56
N VAL A 376 -15.01 17.46 -4.51
CA VAL A 376 -15.35 16.68 -5.72
C VAL A 376 -15.87 15.30 -5.32
N VAL A 377 -15.17 14.60 -4.43
CA VAL A 377 -15.57 13.27 -3.96
C VAL A 377 -16.90 13.31 -3.21
N SER A 378 -17.14 14.33 -2.36
CA SER A 378 -18.41 14.44 -1.66
C SER A 378 -19.57 14.74 -2.61
N ARG A 379 -19.37 15.57 -3.63
CA ARG A 379 -20.37 15.83 -4.68
C ARG A 379 -20.69 14.58 -5.49
N PHE A 380 -19.67 13.84 -5.92
CA PHE A 380 -19.86 12.58 -6.62
C PHE A 380 -20.66 11.57 -5.80
N LEU A 381 -20.38 11.46 -4.50
CA LEU A 381 -21.14 10.61 -3.58
C LEU A 381 -22.61 11.05 -3.44
N VAL A 382 -22.88 12.35 -3.33
CA VAL A 382 -24.26 12.87 -3.26
C VAL A 382 -25.04 12.55 -4.52
N LEU A 383 -24.42 12.71 -5.69
CA LEU A 383 -25.05 12.39 -6.97
C LEU A 383 -25.32 10.89 -7.12
N SER A 384 -24.39 10.05 -6.65
CA SER A 384 -24.50 8.59 -6.82
C SER A 384 -25.45 7.91 -5.83
N PHE A 385 -25.66 8.48 -4.63
CA PHE A 385 -26.41 7.83 -3.55
C PHE A 385 -27.63 8.62 -3.02
N GLY A 386 -27.96 9.76 -3.61
CA GLY A 386 -29.12 10.59 -3.24
C GLY A 386 -28.90 11.47 -1.98
N SER A 387 -29.59 12.61 -1.90
CA SER A 387 -29.30 13.65 -0.88
C SER A 387 -29.74 13.29 0.55
N THR A 388 -30.79 12.47 0.71
CA THR A 388 -31.46 12.24 2.00
C THR A 388 -30.61 11.50 3.04
N ARG A 389 -29.56 10.77 2.65
CA ARG A 389 -28.62 10.14 3.60
C ARG A 389 -27.35 10.93 3.91
N LEU A 390 -27.07 12.02 3.17
CA LEU A 390 -25.77 12.70 3.20
C LEU A 390 -25.81 14.09 3.82
N GLU A 391 -26.98 14.59 4.25
CA GLU A 391 -27.10 15.89 4.92
C GLU A 391 -26.29 15.97 6.23
N HIS A 392 -26.12 14.86 6.95
CA HIS A 392 -25.24 14.79 8.11
C HIS A 392 -23.75 15.05 7.79
N ILE A 393 -23.31 14.88 6.54
CA ILE A 393 -21.95 15.24 6.11
C ILE A 393 -21.86 16.75 5.83
N ARG A 394 -22.94 17.34 5.31
CA ARG A 394 -22.97 18.74 4.86
C ARG A 394 -22.85 19.72 6.04
N VAL A 395 -23.40 19.38 7.22
CA VAL A 395 -23.33 20.23 8.43
C VAL A 395 -21.90 20.43 8.95
N ASN A 396 -20.96 19.53 8.63
CA ASN A 396 -19.57 19.62 9.09
C ASN A 396 -18.57 20.20 8.07
N TYR A 397 -19.01 20.57 6.87
CA TYR A 397 -18.12 21.00 5.78
C TYR A 397 -18.66 22.22 5.02
N THR A 398 -19.08 23.26 5.75
CA THR A 398 -19.25 24.59 5.13
C THR A 398 -17.87 25.26 5.02
N PRO A 399 -17.33 25.48 3.80
CA PRO A 399 -16.06 26.14 3.60
C PRO A 399 -16.24 27.64 3.90
N GLY A 400 -16.04 28.01 5.17
CA GLY A 400 -16.16 29.39 5.65
C GLY A 400 -16.41 29.50 7.15
N THR A 401 -17.15 28.55 7.74
CA THR A 401 -17.53 28.59 9.17
C THR A 401 -16.50 27.91 10.08
N GLN A 402 -15.85 26.81 9.65
CA GLN A 402 -14.81 26.15 10.46
C GLN A 402 -13.52 26.97 10.58
N GLY A 403 -13.14 27.72 9.53
CA GLY A 403 -12.00 28.65 9.60
C GLY A 403 -12.21 29.76 10.63
N ARG A 404 -13.42 30.35 10.67
CA ARG A 404 -13.78 31.37 11.67
C ARG A 404 -13.88 30.80 13.08
N LYS A 405 -14.45 29.59 13.27
CA LYS A 405 -14.52 28.94 14.60
C LYS A 405 -13.15 28.49 15.11
N ALA A 406 -12.24 28.01 14.25
CA ALA A 406 -10.88 27.65 14.65
C ALA A 406 -10.04 28.89 15.01
N VAL A 407 -10.15 29.98 14.24
CA VAL A 407 -9.50 31.26 14.58
C VAL A 407 -10.08 31.85 15.87
N ALA A 408 -11.40 31.78 16.08
CA ALA A 408 -12.04 32.21 17.32
C ALA A 408 -11.62 31.37 18.54
N ALA A 409 -11.50 30.05 18.40
CA ALA A 409 -11.04 29.15 19.47
C ALA A 409 -9.56 29.37 19.82
N VAL A 410 -8.71 29.69 18.84
CA VAL A 410 -7.30 30.08 19.07
C VAL A 410 -7.21 31.45 19.73
N LYS A 411 -8.07 32.42 19.35
CA LYS A 411 -8.13 33.75 20.00
C LYS A 411 -8.65 33.65 21.44
N ALA A 412 -9.63 32.78 21.71
CA ALA A 412 -10.17 32.52 23.04
C ALA A 412 -9.16 31.83 23.98
N ARG A 413 -8.37 30.87 23.46
CA ARG A 413 -7.26 30.25 24.23
C ARG A 413 -6.08 31.19 24.49
N ARG A 414 -5.91 32.24 23.68
CA ARG A 414 -4.89 33.28 23.92
C ARG A 414 -5.34 34.23 25.03
N LYS A 415 -6.60 34.68 25.01
CA LYS A 415 -7.20 35.47 26.10
C LYS A 415 -7.30 34.72 27.44
N SER A 416 -7.50 33.40 27.42
CA SER A 416 -7.53 32.62 28.66
C SER A 416 -6.15 32.35 29.26
N LYS A 417 -5.06 32.59 28.52
CA LYS A 417 -3.69 32.50 29.05
C LYS A 417 -3.21 33.84 29.64
N GLU A 418 -3.72 34.96 29.14
CA GLU A 418 -3.48 36.29 29.72
C GLU A 418 -4.26 36.54 31.02
N PHE A 419 -5.20 35.66 31.39
CA PHE A 419 -5.98 35.75 32.64
C PHE A 419 -5.53 34.76 33.74
N VAL A 420 -4.42 34.04 33.52
CA VAL A 420 -3.85 33.09 34.50
C VAL A 420 -2.47 33.56 35.00
N GLU A 421 -2.02 34.74 34.57
CA GLU A 421 -0.90 35.47 35.18
C GLU A 421 -1.42 36.77 35.78
N LEU A 422 -2.16 36.63 36.87
CA LEU A 422 -2.33 37.60 37.96
C LEU A 422 -2.59 36.83 39.25
#